data_AF-A0A2U1P8H1-F1
#
_entry.id   AF-A0A2U1P8H1-F1
#
_cell.length_a   1.000
_cell.length_b   1.000
_cell.length_c   1.000
_cell.angle_alpha   90.00
_cell.angle_beta   90.00
_cell.angle_gamma   90.00
#
_symmetry.space_group_name_H-M   'P 1'
#
loop_
_entity.id
_entity.type
_entity.pdbx_description
1 polymer ?
#
loop_
_entity_poly.entity_id
_entity_poly.type
_entity_poly.pdbx_seq_one_letter_code
_entity_poly.pdbx_strand_id
1 'polypeptide(L)'
;MLLKTITTTTTNTSTTLTHPLLTITSLFHHHKPTTFPITTKPFTHSLRTTTVKPMSWLTRLGFGTRTPTDPSSDQSSSIAQGPDDDIPAPGQQFAQFGAGCFWGVELAFQRLPGVTKTEVGYTQGFMHNPSYNDVCSGTTNHNEVVRVQYDPKECSFESLLDCFWDRHDPTTLNRQVIVKKV
;
A
#
# COMPACT_ATOMS: atom_id res chain seq x y z
N MET A 1 -0.49 2.76 -14.76
CA MET A 1 0.13 1.62 -14.02
C MET A 1 0.89 0.78 -15.04
N LEU A 2 2.19 0.52 -14.87
CA LEU A 2 2.95 -0.30 -15.81
C LEU A 2 2.85 -1.77 -15.39
N LEU A 3 1.98 -2.53 -16.05
CA LEU A 3 1.65 -3.92 -15.70
C LEU A 3 2.75 -4.88 -16.17
N LYS A 4 3.25 -5.72 -15.28
CA LYS A 4 3.94 -6.96 -15.64
C LYS A 4 3.06 -8.14 -15.21
N THR A 5 2.36 -8.71 -16.18
CA THR A 5 1.55 -9.93 -16.01
C THR A 5 2.47 -11.15 -16.06
N ILE A 6 2.61 -11.87 -14.95
CA ILE A 6 3.18 -13.23 -14.96
C ILE A 6 2.01 -14.19 -14.75
N THR A 7 1.61 -14.87 -15.82
CA THR A 7 0.60 -15.93 -15.78
C THR A 7 1.27 -17.24 -15.39
N THR A 8 1.06 -17.72 -14.16
CA THR A 8 1.40 -19.10 -13.78
C THR A 8 0.18 -19.98 -13.91
N THR A 9 0.19 -20.86 -14.91
CA THR A 9 -0.81 -21.92 -15.10
C THR A 9 -0.44 -23.10 -14.20
N THR A 10 -1.19 -23.33 -13.12
CA THR A 10 -1.05 -24.54 -12.29
C THR A 10 -1.97 -25.62 -12.82
N THR A 11 -1.39 -26.72 -13.31
CA THR A 11 -2.11 -27.93 -13.72
C THR A 11 -2.29 -28.85 -12.51
N ASN A 12 -3.54 -29.05 -12.09
CA ASN A 12 -3.88 -29.99 -11.02
C ASN A 12 -3.87 -31.43 -11.56
N THR A 13 -2.96 -32.26 -11.06
CA THR A 13 -3.00 -33.72 -11.21
C THR A 13 -3.43 -34.33 -9.88
N SER A 14 -4.65 -34.86 -9.85
CA SER A 14 -5.20 -35.58 -8.70
C SER A 14 -4.52 -36.94 -8.55
N THR A 15 -3.86 -37.18 -7.43
CA THR A 15 -3.52 -38.54 -6.98
C THR A 15 -3.98 -38.72 -5.53
N THR A 16 -4.87 -39.68 -5.36
CA THR A 16 -5.43 -40.15 -4.09
C THR A 16 -4.38 -40.93 -3.32
N LEU A 17 -4.03 -40.49 -2.11
CA LEU A 17 -3.23 -41.28 -1.17
C LEU A 17 -3.82 -41.17 0.24
N THR A 18 -3.96 -42.35 0.83
CA THR A 18 -4.68 -42.69 2.05
C THR A 18 -3.98 -42.18 3.31
N HIS A 19 -4.79 -41.74 4.28
CA HIS A 19 -4.37 -41.21 5.59
C HIS A 19 -3.62 -42.23 6.47
N PRO A 20 -2.83 -41.72 7.42
CA PRO A 20 -2.96 -42.19 8.80
C PRO A 20 -3.25 -41.05 9.78
N LEU A 21 -4.14 -41.37 10.71
CA LEU A 21 -4.63 -40.61 11.84
C LEU A 21 -3.49 -40.26 12.81
N LEU A 22 -3.28 -38.97 13.08
CA LEU A 22 -2.52 -38.51 14.25
C LEU A 22 -3.29 -37.40 14.97
N THR A 23 -3.86 -37.81 16.10
CA THR A 23 -4.53 -37.00 17.10
C THR A 23 -3.50 -36.08 17.76
N ILE A 24 -3.63 -34.77 17.59
CA ILE A 24 -2.86 -33.78 18.37
C ILE A 24 -3.84 -33.04 19.28
N THR A 25 -3.65 -33.30 20.56
CA THR A 25 -4.30 -32.69 21.72
C THR A 25 -4.26 -31.17 21.68
N SER A 26 -5.44 -30.57 21.87
CA SER A 26 -5.66 -29.15 22.13
C SER A 26 -4.92 -28.71 23.40
N LEU A 27 -4.01 -27.73 23.26
CA LEU A 27 -3.42 -26.98 24.36
C LEU A 27 -3.99 -25.57 24.32
N PHE A 28 -5.14 -25.41 24.99
CA PHE A 28 -5.72 -24.11 25.30
C PHE A 28 -4.73 -23.26 26.11
N HIS A 29 -4.15 -22.24 25.49
CA HIS A 29 -3.50 -21.14 26.21
C HIS A 29 -4.49 -19.99 26.32
N HIS A 30 -5.05 -19.84 27.51
CA HIS A 30 -5.79 -18.65 27.94
C HIS A 30 -4.85 -17.44 27.93
N HIS A 31 -4.94 -16.59 26.90
CA HIS A 31 -4.40 -15.24 26.99
C HIS A 31 -5.42 -14.34 27.70
N LYS A 32 -5.00 -13.78 28.84
CA LYS A 32 -5.75 -12.77 29.59
C LYS A 32 -5.83 -11.48 28.78
N PRO A 33 -6.98 -10.76 28.78
CA PRO A 33 -7.06 -9.43 28.20
C PRO A 33 -6.16 -8.49 29.01
N THR A 34 -5.16 -7.91 28.33
CA THR A 34 -4.28 -6.91 28.93
C THR A 34 -4.96 -5.56 28.84
N THR A 35 -5.40 -5.03 29.98
CA THR A 35 -5.95 -3.67 30.11
C THR A 35 -4.83 -2.66 29.94
N PHE A 36 -4.92 -1.80 28.91
CA PHE A 36 -4.00 -0.67 28.73
C PHE A 36 -4.39 0.50 29.65
N PRO A 37 -3.44 1.14 30.36
CA PRO A 37 -3.73 2.36 31.09
C PRO A 37 -3.87 3.53 30.11
N ILE A 38 -5.05 4.18 30.12
CA ILE A 38 -5.27 5.48 29.49
C ILE A 38 -4.45 6.51 30.28
N THR A 39 -3.31 6.92 29.74
CA THR A 39 -2.56 8.08 30.21
C THR A 39 -2.97 9.29 29.37
N THR A 40 -3.85 10.12 29.91
CA THR A 40 -4.14 11.46 29.39
C THR A 40 -3.00 12.40 29.78
N LYS A 41 -2.08 12.68 28.85
CA LYS A 41 -1.20 13.85 28.97
C LYS A 41 -1.89 15.07 28.35
N PRO A 42 -1.89 16.23 29.01
CA PRO A 42 -2.51 17.44 28.48
C PRO A 42 -1.76 17.91 27.23
N PHE A 43 -2.53 18.13 26.16
CA PHE A 43 -2.07 18.71 24.91
C PHE A 43 -1.84 20.21 25.13
N THR A 44 -0.58 20.62 25.33
CA THR A 44 -0.19 22.04 25.26
C THR A 44 -0.18 22.48 23.80
N HIS A 45 -1.11 23.35 23.43
CA HIS A 45 -1.10 24.05 22.15
C HIS A 45 0.15 24.94 22.05
N SER A 46 1.13 24.49 21.26
CA SER A 46 2.18 25.38 20.76
C SER A 46 1.61 26.20 19.61
N LEU A 47 1.32 27.48 19.86
CA LEU A 47 1.00 28.45 18.81
C LEU A 47 2.22 28.57 17.89
N ARG A 48 2.16 27.89 16.74
CA ARG A 48 3.12 28.05 15.67
C ARG A 48 2.81 29.38 14.99
N THR A 49 3.62 30.39 15.28
CA THR A 49 3.61 31.66 14.56
C THR A 49 3.82 31.39 13.08
N THR A 50 2.84 31.73 12.26
CA THR A 50 2.99 31.78 10.81
C THR A 50 3.95 32.92 10.49
N THR A 51 5.22 32.60 10.27
CA THR A 51 6.14 33.51 9.58
C THR A 51 5.60 33.71 8.17
N VAL A 52 4.89 34.82 7.99
CA VAL A 52 4.41 35.28 6.69
C VAL A 52 5.64 35.48 5.82
N LYS A 53 5.75 34.70 4.73
CA LYS A 53 6.77 34.91 3.70
C LYS A 53 6.65 36.37 3.23
N PRO A 54 7.74 37.14 3.14
CA PRO A 54 7.65 38.53 2.71
C PRO A 54 7.08 38.58 1.29
N MET A 55 5.87 39.12 1.17
CA MET A 55 5.25 39.36 -0.12
C MET A 55 5.98 40.53 -0.78
N SER A 56 6.82 40.24 -1.78
CA SER A 56 7.46 41.27 -2.59
C SER A 56 6.39 42.12 -3.27
N TRP A 57 6.37 43.42 -2.97
CA TRP A 57 5.39 44.37 -3.51
C TRP A 57 5.43 44.45 -5.05
N LEU A 58 6.58 44.11 -5.67
CA LEU A 58 6.75 44.14 -7.12
C LEU A 58 5.88 43.09 -7.83
N THR A 59 5.54 42.01 -7.12
CA THR A 59 4.64 40.96 -7.64
C THR A 59 3.21 41.48 -7.82
N ARG A 60 2.81 42.52 -7.07
CA ARG A 60 1.45 43.12 -7.11
C ARG A 60 1.28 44.16 -8.24
N LEU A 61 2.38 44.61 -8.84
CA LEU A 61 2.39 45.57 -9.95
C LEU A 61 2.56 44.91 -11.33
N GLY A 62 2.43 43.58 -11.43
CA GLY A 62 2.42 42.87 -12.72
C GLY A 62 3.79 42.71 -13.41
N PHE A 63 4.90 43.06 -12.75
CA PHE A 63 6.27 42.90 -13.27
C PHE A 63 6.96 41.59 -12.84
N GLY A 64 6.22 40.64 -12.26
CA GLY A 64 6.72 39.30 -12.01
C GLY A 64 6.52 38.45 -13.27
N THR A 65 7.59 37.91 -13.83
CA THR A 65 7.51 36.81 -14.81
C THR A 65 6.63 35.72 -14.19
N ARG A 66 5.39 35.56 -14.68
CA ARG A 66 4.66 34.31 -14.48
C ARG A 66 5.60 33.24 -15.01
N THR A 67 6.21 32.45 -14.13
CA THR A 67 6.72 31.15 -14.53
C THR A 67 5.57 30.49 -15.26
N PRO A 68 5.70 30.16 -16.55
CA PRO A 68 4.69 29.39 -17.24
C PRO A 68 4.53 28.11 -16.42
N THR A 69 3.40 27.96 -15.74
CA THR A 69 2.95 26.65 -15.28
C THR A 69 2.85 25.84 -16.57
N ASP A 70 3.84 24.98 -16.78
CA ASP A 70 3.89 24.12 -17.95
C ASP A 70 2.62 23.28 -17.89
N PRO A 71 1.64 23.48 -18.80
CA PRO A 71 0.33 22.84 -18.67
C PRO A 71 0.44 21.30 -18.66
N SER A 72 1.58 20.77 -19.11
CA SER A 72 1.93 19.35 -19.05
C SER A 72 2.10 18.81 -17.62
N SER A 73 2.65 19.57 -16.67
CA SER A 73 2.87 19.09 -15.30
C SER A 73 1.58 19.02 -14.49
N ASP A 74 0.70 20.00 -14.68
CA ASP A 74 -0.60 20.06 -14.00
C ASP A 74 -1.53 18.93 -14.50
N GLN A 75 -1.44 18.57 -15.79
CA GLN A 75 -2.17 17.44 -16.34
C GLN A 75 -1.58 16.08 -15.92
N SER A 76 -0.26 15.95 -15.84
CA SER A 76 0.36 14.72 -15.34
C SER A 76 -0.07 14.41 -13.91
N SER A 77 -0.07 15.41 -13.04
CA SER A 77 -0.43 15.25 -11.64
C SER A 77 -1.91 14.98 -11.43
N SER A 78 -2.79 15.63 -12.21
CA SER A 78 -4.24 15.36 -12.13
C SER A 78 -4.58 13.92 -12.52
N ILE A 79 -3.93 13.37 -13.54
CA ILE A 79 -4.13 11.96 -13.96
C ILE A 79 -3.60 11.01 -12.89
N ALA A 80 -2.40 11.25 -12.35
CA ALA A 80 -1.77 10.36 -11.36
C ALA A 80 -2.51 10.31 -10.01
N GLN A 81 -3.23 11.38 -9.66
CA GLN A 81 -4.06 11.49 -8.46
C GLN A 81 -5.52 11.08 -8.69
N GLY A 82 -5.88 10.68 -9.91
CA GLY A 82 -7.22 10.20 -10.24
C GLY A 82 -7.57 8.89 -9.52
N PRO A 83 -8.86 8.51 -9.52
CA PRO A 83 -9.29 7.22 -8.99
C PRO A 83 -8.72 6.04 -9.80
N ASP A 84 -8.71 4.85 -9.19
CA ASP A 84 -8.46 3.60 -9.90
C ASP A 84 -9.75 3.17 -10.60
N ASP A 85 -9.83 3.39 -11.91
CA ASP A 85 -10.99 3.06 -12.75
C ASP A 85 -10.96 1.62 -13.30
N ASP A 86 -9.94 0.82 -12.95
CA ASP A 86 -9.87 -0.58 -13.37
C ASP A 86 -10.98 -1.41 -12.70
N ILE A 87 -11.56 -2.34 -13.45
CA ILE A 87 -12.64 -3.22 -12.97
C ILE A 87 -12.05 -4.60 -12.64
N PRO A 88 -12.28 -5.15 -11.43
CA PRO A 88 -11.83 -6.49 -11.08
C PRO A 88 -12.63 -7.57 -11.84
N ALA A 89 -12.16 -8.82 -11.80
CA ALA A 89 -12.90 -9.93 -12.37
C ALA A 89 -14.28 -10.08 -11.67
N PRO A 90 -15.31 -10.64 -12.35
CA PRO A 90 -16.64 -10.78 -11.77
C PRO A 90 -16.63 -11.53 -10.43
N GLY A 91 -17.28 -10.96 -9.41
CA GLY A 91 -17.31 -11.51 -8.05
C GLY A 91 -16.12 -11.13 -7.17
N GLN A 92 -15.07 -10.51 -7.74
CA GLN A 92 -13.87 -10.14 -7.02
C GLN A 92 -13.88 -8.67 -6.57
N GLN A 93 -13.02 -8.32 -5.62
CA GLN A 93 -12.77 -6.95 -5.19
C GLN A 93 -11.27 -6.61 -5.24
N PHE A 94 -10.97 -5.31 -5.34
CA PHE A 94 -9.61 -4.80 -5.25
C PHE A 94 -9.29 -4.29 -3.84
N ALA A 95 -8.03 -4.43 -3.44
CA ALA A 95 -7.41 -3.79 -2.30
C ALA A 95 -5.99 -3.34 -2.66
N GLN A 96 -5.50 -2.25 -2.08
CA GLN A 96 -4.13 -1.76 -2.29
C GLN A 96 -3.40 -1.61 -0.95
N PHE A 97 -2.18 -2.13 -0.86
CA PHE A 97 -1.36 -2.10 0.36
C PHE A 97 0.04 -1.57 0.09
N GLY A 98 0.48 -0.59 0.87
CA GLY A 98 1.85 -0.07 0.85
C GLY A 98 2.58 -0.45 2.14
N ALA A 99 3.59 -1.32 2.04
CA ALA A 99 4.26 -1.94 3.19
C ALA A 99 5.79 -2.03 3.00
N GLY A 100 6.40 -1.09 2.28
CA GLY A 100 7.81 -1.12 1.91
C GLY A 100 8.05 -1.79 0.56
N CYS A 101 9.18 -2.47 0.39
CA CYS A 101 9.54 -3.12 -0.88
C CYS A 101 8.45 -4.10 -1.32
N PHE A 102 7.80 -3.80 -2.43
CA PHE A 102 6.61 -4.53 -2.90
C PHE A 102 6.85 -6.02 -3.20
N TRP A 103 8.10 -6.48 -3.40
CA TRP A 103 8.42 -7.87 -3.75
C TRP A 103 8.11 -8.82 -2.59
N GLY A 104 8.52 -8.43 -1.37
CA GLY A 104 8.25 -9.22 -0.17
C GLY A 104 6.78 -9.16 0.26
N VAL A 105 6.11 -8.06 -0.05
CA VAL A 105 4.69 -7.82 0.24
C VAL A 105 3.82 -8.63 -0.72
N GLU A 106 4.13 -8.60 -2.03
CA GLU A 106 3.41 -9.35 -3.05
C GLU A 106 3.46 -10.85 -2.75
N LEU A 107 4.65 -11.37 -2.43
CA LEU A 107 4.82 -12.78 -2.06
C LEU A 107 3.99 -13.19 -0.83
N ALA A 108 3.69 -12.25 0.08
CA ALA A 108 2.82 -12.50 1.22
C ALA A 108 1.38 -12.77 0.76
N PHE A 109 0.83 -11.85 -0.05
CA PHE A 109 -0.54 -11.94 -0.55
C PHE A 109 -0.74 -13.08 -1.54
N GLN A 110 0.26 -13.43 -2.35
CA GLN A 110 0.22 -14.59 -3.25
C GLN A 110 -0.04 -15.92 -2.54
N ARG A 111 0.26 -16.01 -1.25
CA ARG A 111 0.10 -17.24 -0.44
C ARG A 111 -1.20 -17.27 0.35
N LEU A 112 -2.01 -16.20 0.31
CA LEU A 112 -3.25 -16.11 1.07
C LEU A 112 -4.39 -16.77 0.29
N PRO A 113 -5.08 -17.79 0.85
CA PRO A 113 -6.24 -18.40 0.21
C PRO A 113 -7.33 -17.35 -0.11
N GLY A 114 -8.00 -17.49 -1.26
CA GLY A 114 -9.01 -16.55 -1.75
C GLY A 114 -8.43 -15.32 -2.48
N VAL A 115 -7.11 -15.10 -2.47
CA VAL A 115 -6.46 -14.14 -3.37
C VAL A 115 -6.30 -14.77 -4.75
N THR A 116 -6.81 -14.10 -5.78
CA THR A 116 -6.83 -14.62 -7.16
C THR A 116 -5.83 -13.95 -8.08
N LYS A 117 -5.40 -12.72 -7.76
CA LYS A 117 -4.35 -12.00 -8.51
C LYS A 117 -3.62 -11.04 -7.58
N THR A 118 -2.32 -10.94 -7.76
CA THR A 118 -1.50 -9.84 -7.22
C THR A 118 -0.82 -9.12 -8.37
N GLU A 119 -0.60 -7.82 -8.20
CA GLU A 119 0.29 -7.05 -9.06
C GLU A 119 0.94 -5.92 -8.26
N VAL A 120 2.18 -5.59 -8.61
CA VAL A 120 2.94 -4.50 -8.00
C VAL A 120 2.89 -3.25 -8.86
N GLY A 121 2.92 -2.09 -8.22
CA GLY A 121 2.91 -0.82 -8.95
C GLY A 121 3.19 0.39 -8.08
N TYR A 122 2.96 1.56 -8.69
CA TYR A 122 3.18 2.87 -8.09
C TYR A 122 1.87 3.66 -8.11
N THR A 123 1.51 4.29 -6.99
CA THR A 123 0.27 5.08 -6.85
C THR A 123 0.48 6.23 -5.86
N GLN A 124 -0.51 7.12 -5.74
CA GLN A 124 -0.56 8.25 -4.80
C GLN A 124 0.53 9.33 -5.00
N GLY A 125 1.27 9.29 -6.12
CA GLY A 125 2.27 10.28 -6.52
C GLY A 125 1.79 11.21 -7.63
N PHE A 126 2.64 12.14 -8.06
CA PHE A 126 2.26 13.23 -8.97
C PHE A 126 2.68 13.02 -10.42
N MET A 127 3.39 11.94 -10.73
CA MET A 127 3.91 11.68 -12.07
C MET A 127 3.03 10.65 -12.77
N HIS A 128 2.45 10.99 -13.91
CA HIS A 128 1.75 10.02 -14.73
C HIS A 128 2.75 9.07 -15.41
N ASN A 129 2.45 7.78 -15.43
CA ASN A 129 3.30 6.72 -16.01
C ASN A 129 4.77 6.74 -15.55
N PRO A 130 5.05 6.71 -14.23
CA PRO A 130 6.41 6.71 -13.73
C PRO A 130 7.12 5.39 -14.04
N SER A 131 8.41 5.45 -14.37
CA SER A 131 9.28 4.28 -14.40
C SER A 131 9.83 3.96 -13.00
N TYR A 132 10.39 2.75 -12.83
CA TYR A 132 11.09 2.40 -11.59
C TYR A 132 12.19 3.41 -11.23
N ASN A 133 12.98 3.83 -12.22
CA ASN A 133 14.06 4.79 -12.01
C ASN A 133 13.52 6.16 -11.56
N ASP A 134 12.38 6.59 -12.10
CA ASP A 134 11.73 7.83 -11.67
C ASP A 134 11.31 7.74 -10.20
N VAL A 135 10.73 6.61 -9.78
CA VAL A 135 10.34 6.40 -8.38
C VAL A 135 11.56 6.31 -7.46
N CYS A 136 12.62 5.62 -7.87
CA CYS A 136 13.87 5.53 -7.11
C CYS A 136 14.57 6.88 -6.90
N SER A 137 14.30 7.88 -7.74
CA SER A 137 14.80 9.25 -7.52
C SER A 137 14.20 9.90 -6.27
N GLY A 138 13.05 9.41 -5.79
CA GLY A 138 12.33 9.95 -4.64
C GLY A 138 11.52 11.23 -4.92
N THR A 139 11.51 11.74 -6.16
CA THR A 139 10.87 13.03 -6.48
C THR A 139 9.41 12.90 -6.95
N THR A 140 8.97 11.70 -7.31
CA THR A 140 7.62 11.48 -7.86
C THR A 140 6.52 11.42 -6.80
N ASN A 141 6.91 11.25 -5.54
CA ASN A 141 6.02 11.03 -4.40
C ASN A 141 5.10 9.81 -4.54
N HIS A 142 5.42 8.87 -5.44
CA HIS A 142 4.72 7.59 -5.49
C HIS A 142 5.11 6.69 -4.33
N ASN A 143 4.15 5.88 -3.90
CA ASN A 143 4.42 4.75 -3.02
C ASN A 143 4.51 3.45 -3.81
N GLU A 144 5.40 2.55 -3.40
CA GLU A 144 5.36 1.15 -3.84
C GLU A 144 4.16 0.46 -3.18
N VAL A 145 3.28 -0.11 -4.00
CA VAL A 145 2.08 -0.81 -3.53
C VAL A 145 1.91 -2.16 -4.21
N VAL A 146 1.20 -3.05 -3.52
CA VAL A 146 0.63 -4.27 -4.08
C VAL A 146 -0.87 -4.04 -4.25
N ARG A 147 -1.39 -4.21 -5.47
CA ARG A 147 -2.82 -4.33 -5.72
C ARG A 147 -3.20 -5.81 -5.69
N VAL A 148 -4.17 -6.13 -4.85
CA VAL A 148 -4.67 -7.48 -4.61
C VAL A 148 -6.08 -7.57 -5.18
N GLN A 149 -6.35 -8.61 -5.94
CA GLN A 149 -7.70 -9.04 -6.29
C GLN A 149 -8.03 -10.31 -5.50
N TYR A 150 -9.17 -10.31 -4.83
CA TYR A 150 -9.59 -11.41 -3.96
C TYR A 150 -11.09 -11.70 -4.09
N ASP A 151 -11.50 -12.94 -3.82
CA ASP A 151 -12.91 -13.33 -3.69
C ASP A 151 -13.37 -13.06 -2.25
N PRO A 152 -14.30 -12.10 -2.01
CA PRO A 152 -14.81 -11.80 -0.68
C PRO A 152 -15.51 -12.98 0.02
N LYS A 153 -15.89 -14.04 -0.71
CA LYS A 153 -16.48 -15.27 -0.16
C LYS A 153 -15.45 -16.24 0.39
N GLU A 154 -14.20 -16.17 -0.08
CA GLU A 154 -13.11 -17.04 0.34
C GLU A 154 -12.09 -16.32 1.24
N CYS A 155 -11.88 -15.01 1.03
CA CYS A 155 -10.99 -14.16 1.80
C CYS A 155 -11.70 -12.89 2.23
N SER A 156 -11.73 -12.59 3.53
CA SER A 156 -12.27 -11.31 4.00
C SER A 156 -11.23 -10.19 3.89
N PHE A 157 -11.68 -8.94 3.91
CA PHE A 157 -10.76 -7.81 3.94
C PHE A 157 -9.92 -7.77 5.23
N GLU A 158 -10.49 -8.21 6.35
CA GLU A 158 -9.79 -8.36 7.62
C GLU A 158 -8.63 -9.36 7.51
N SER A 159 -8.81 -10.46 6.76
CA SER A 159 -7.73 -11.44 6.53
C SER A 159 -6.56 -10.81 5.75
N LEU A 160 -6.86 -9.90 4.82
CA LEU A 160 -5.84 -9.10 4.12
C LEU A 160 -5.13 -8.13 5.07
N LEU A 161 -5.87 -7.49 5.98
CA LEU A 161 -5.31 -6.60 6.99
C LEU A 161 -4.41 -7.35 7.97
N ASP A 162 -4.79 -8.54 8.41
CA ASP A 162 -3.95 -9.39 9.28
C ASP A 162 -2.63 -9.71 8.60
N CYS A 163 -2.68 -10.15 7.33
CA CYS A 163 -1.48 -10.36 6.51
C CYS A 163 -0.63 -9.08 6.36
N PHE A 164 -1.27 -7.93 6.17
CA PHE A 164 -0.61 -6.63 6.05
C PHE A 164 0.13 -6.26 7.34
N TRP A 165 -0.53 -6.32 8.49
CA TRP A 165 0.06 -5.94 9.78
C TRP A 165 1.18 -6.90 10.23
N ASP A 166 1.11 -8.18 9.88
CA ASP A 166 2.18 -9.12 10.17
C ASP A 166 3.43 -8.94 9.30
N ARG A 167 3.30 -8.24 8.16
CA ARG A 167 4.36 -8.14 7.14
C ARG A 167 5.26 -6.93 7.30
N HIS A 168 4.88 -5.90 8.07
CA HIS A 168 5.64 -4.66 8.13
C HIS A 168 5.58 -4.01 9.52
N ASP A 169 6.52 -3.13 9.83
CA ASP A 169 6.43 -2.25 10.99
C ASP A 169 5.64 -0.98 10.59
N PRO A 170 4.41 -0.76 11.09
CA PRO A 170 3.59 0.39 10.72
C PRO A 170 3.99 1.69 11.44
N THR A 171 5.03 1.65 12.28
CA THR A 171 5.49 2.80 13.07
C THR A 171 6.67 3.54 12.44
N THR A 172 7.23 3.00 11.36
CA THR A 172 8.40 3.59 10.67
C THR A 172 8.00 4.51 9.52
N LEU A 173 8.10 5.82 9.74
CA LEU A 173 7.79 6.83 8.71
C LEU A 173 8.81 6.78 7.55
N ASN A 174 8.29 6.71 6.31
CA ASN A 174 9.05 6.79 5.05
C ASN A 174 10.24 5.82 4.96
N ARG A 175 10.14 4.68 5.64
CA ARG A 175 11.14 3.63 5.65
C ARG A 175 10.48 2.31 5.99
N GLN A 176 10.96 1.23 5.37
CA GLN A 176 10.71 -0.11 5.86
C GLN A 176 11.98 -0.95 5.73
N VAL A 177 12.23 -1.80 6.73
CA VAL A 177 13.30 -2.79 6.70
C VAL A 177 12.73 -4.16 6.31
N ILE A 178 13.57 -5.10 5.89
CA ILE A 178 13.13 -6.46 5.59
C ILE A 178 12.59 -7.10 6.88
N VAL A 179 11.27 -7.19 7.02
CA VAL A 179 10.64 -7.89 8.14
C VAL A 179 10.69 -9.39 7.84
N LYS A 180 11.62 -10.09 8.51
CA LYS A 180 11.70 -11.56 8.48
C LYS A 180 10.72 -12.16 9.48
N LYS A 181 9.43 -12.20 9.15
CA LYS A 181 8.54 -13.24 9.69
C LYS A 181 8.35 -14.27 8.56
N VAL A 182 9.21 -15.28 8.57
CA VAL A 182 9.01 -16.54 7.81
C VAL A 182 8.52 -17.57 8.80
#